data_AF-A0A3C1Y7R2-F1
#
_entry.id   AF-A0A3C1Y7R2-F1
#
_cell.length_a   1.000
_cell.length_b   1.000
_cell.length_c   1.000
_cell.angle_alpha   90.00
_cell.angle_beta   90.00
_cell.angle_gamma   90.00
#
_symmetry.space_group_name_H-M   'P 1'
#
loop_
_entity.id
_entity.type
_entity.pdbx_description
1 polymer ?
#
loop_
_entity_poly.entity_id
_entity_poly.type
_entity_poly.pdbx_seq_one_letter_code
_entity_poly.pdbx_strand_id
1 'polypeptide(L)'
;MAIIDCVSWSPQGREVIYAYKYPHDNLSTYTQLIVNESQVALLFSKGQLMGKFGPGKHTLDTENLPILRHLYGFPFGGKNPFMAQVWFVNLIETFNIPWKLRQLAVHDADYQTHLPLAIDGQYGLRVTDPEKFVIKMVGTRNIFTQRDLTEQFTGEFTTKAKSAVVQFMIQNNVGFKQISAYLDPLSQALQKQMNEFWTEMGLELPKFYVSNIDIDTSTPEGRKIKEAIATQSSMSITGHTWQQEQMFGTANSAISQVGNIGGGGGGTGGLLGGLMAINMMNNMTSGGGMGGGQMMNPQFDQPTFGPGGGGAARPAAGGGAQPQQGGVRMVYCSACARKFPSSMEFCPNCGNKYRPCPNCGTDNPEDARRCVNCGTPLAGAPKKCSHCHTAIPQGCTFCPGCGQPVLQDNNACSRCGSVIPPSAKFCPRCGNKRG
;
A
#
# COMPACT_ATOMS: atom_id res chain seq x y z
N MET A 1 3.41 26.49 -57.98
CA MET A 1 2.88 26.82 -56.64
C MET A 1 1.55 26.11 -56.50
N ALA A 2 1.36 25.30 -55.47
CA ALA A 2 0.08 24.62 -55.26
C ALA A 2 -1.03 25.65 -55.06
N ILE A 3 -2.17 25.46 -55.72
CA ILE A 3 -3.36 26.33 -55.62
C ILE A 3 -4.11 26.09 -54.30
N ILE A 4 -3.77 25.00 -53.60
CA ILE A 4 -4.41 24.51 -52.39
C ILE A 4 -3.30 24.07 -51.42
N ASP A 5 -3.24 24.68 -50.24
CA ASP A 5 -2.37 24.22 -49.17
C ASP A 5 -2.98 22.97 -48.51
N CYS A 6 -2.16 21.95 -48.25
CA CYS A 6 -2.56 20.74 -47.52
C CYS A 6 -1.89 20.75 -46.15
N VAL A 7 -2.68 20.88 -45.10
CA VAL A 7 -2.23 20.91 -43.71
C VAL A 7 -2.58 19.57 -43.07
N SER A 8 -1.55 18.80 -42.74
CA SER A 8 -1.70 17.52 -42.06
C SER A 8 -0.52 17.33 -41.11
N TRP A 9 -0.74 16.55 -40.06
CA TRP A 9 0.31 16.20 -39.12
C TRP A 9 0.25 14.72 -38.79
N SER A 10 1.39 14.06 -38.97
CA SER A 10 1.62 12.70 -38.49
C SER A 10 2.78 12.76 -37.49
N PRO A 11 2.58 12.39 -36.22
CA PRO A 11 3.66 12.39 -35.24
C PRO A 11 4.78 11.45 -35.70
N GLN A 12 5.99 11.99 -35.79
CA GLN A 12 7.20 11.24 -36.13
C GLN A 12 8.09 11.18 -34.88
N GLY A 13 8.55 9.98 -34.52
CA GLY A 13 9.46 9.77 -33.41
C GLY A 13 8.95 8.80 -32.35
N ARG A 14 9.80 8.55 -31.36
CA ARG A 14 9.53 7.60 -30.27
C ARG A 14 8.86 8.24 -29.05
N GLU A 15 8.86 9.56 -29.00
CA GLU A 15 8.29 10.35 -27.89
C GLU A 15 6.88 10.80 -28.22
N VAL A 16 6.04 10.84 -27.17
CA VAL A 16 4.65 11.26 -27.28
C VAL A 16 4.62 12.78 -27.39
N ILE A 17 4.14 13.26 -28.54
CA ILE A 17 3.83 14.67 -28.78
C ILE A 17 2.33 14.84 -28.50
N TYR A 18 2.01 15.70 -27.53
CA TYR A 18 0.63 16.02 -27.15
C TYR A 18 0.05 17.15 -27.99
N ALA A 19 0.86 18.17 -28.30
CA ALA A 19 0.46 19.25 -29.19
C ALA A 19 1.58 19.65 -30.16
N TYR A 20 1.19 19.98 -31.37
CA TYR A 20 2.07 20.41 -32.45
C TYR A 20 1.45 21.61 -33.17
N LYS A 21 2.18 22.72 -33.23
CA LYS A 21 1.84 23.88 -34.04
C LYS A 21 2.39 23.68 -35.45
N TYR A 22 1.52 23.80 -36.45
CA TYR A 22 1.95 23.81 -37.85
C TYR A 22 2.85 25.04 -38.12
N PRO A 23 4.00 24.89 -38.81
CA PRO A 23 5.02 25.93 -38.90
C PRO A 23 4.63 27.12 -39.79
N HIS A 24 3.66 26.96 -40.69
CA HIS A 24 3.21 28.04 -41.56
C HIS A 24 1.96 28.71 -40.98
N ASP A 25 2.06 30.00 -40.70
CA ASP A 25 0.97 30.82 -40.14
C ASP A 25 0.13 31.51 -41.24
N ASN A 26 0.55 31.46 -42.51
CA ASN A 26 -0.18 32.02 -43.65
C ASN A 26 -0.87 30.90 -44.43
N LEU A 27 -2.19 30.77 -44.24
CA LEU A 27 -3.00 29.77 -44.95
C LEU A 27 -3.80 30.43 -46.07
N SER A 28 -3.88 29.76 -47.22
CA SER A 28 -4.71 30.20 -48.34
C SER A 28 -6.18 29.86 -48.13
N THR A 29 -7.07 30.65 -48.73
CA THR A 29 -8.49 30.30 -48.88
C THR A 29 -8.60 28.97 -49.62
N TYR A 30 -9.38 28.01 -49.10
CA TYR A 30 -9.49 26.61 -49.56
C TYR A 30 -8.38 25.65 -49.11
N THR A 31 -7.60 26.00 -48.09
CA THR A 31 -6.68 25.05 -47.44
C THR A 31 -7.42 23.77 -47.03
N GLN A 32 -6.87 22.62 -47.40
CA GLN A 32 -7.34 21.29 -47.01
C GLN A 32 -6.68 20.89 -45.70
N LEU A 33 -7.46 20.82 -44.63
CA LEU A 33 -7.04 20.35 -43.31
C LEU A 33 -7.38 18.87 -43.17
N ILE A 34 -6.37 18.02 -43.00
CA ILE A 34 -6.53 16.58 -42.80
C ILE A 34 -6.19 16.25 -41.36
N VAL A 35 -7.17 15.70 -40.64
CA VAL A 35 -7.05 15.32 -39.22
C VAL A 35 -7.22 13.82 -39.10
N ASN A 36 -6.28 13.15 -38.41
CA ASN A 36 -6.38 11.71 -38.17
C ASN A 36 -7.41 11.39 -37.07
N GLU A 37 -7.86 10.12 -37.01
CA GLU A 37 -8.86 9.67 -36.02
C GLU A 37 -8.47 9.91 -34.57
N SER A 38 -7.19 9.81 -34.25
CA SER A 38 -6.67 10.01 -32.91
C SER A 38 -6.23 11.45 -32.62
N GLN A 39 -6.69 12.41 -33.43
CA GLN A 39 -6.26 13.81 -33.36
C GLN A 39 -7.44 14.77 -33.47
N VAL A 40 -7.22 15.97 -32.97
CA VAL A 40 -8.09 17.13 -33.17
C VAL A 40 -7.24 18.30 -33.64
N ALA A 41 -7.74 19.07 -34.58
CA ALA A 41 -7.11 20.31 -35.01
C ALA A 41 -7.87 21.53 -34.45
N LEU A 42 -7.13 22.46 -33.88
CA LEU A 42 -7.62 23.73 -33.37
C LEU A 42 -7.08 24.86 -34.24
N LEU A 43 -7.96 25.73 -34.71
CA LEU A 43 -7.60 26.90 -35.50
C LEU A 43 -7.60 28.13 -34.61
N PHE A 44 -6.47 28.82 -34.53
CA PHE A 44 -6.32 30.08 -33.83
C PHE A 44 -6.10 31.21 -34.84
N SER A 45 -6.73 32.36 -34.62
CA SER A 45 -6.44 33.58 -35.38
C SER A 45 -6.44 34.78 -34.46
N LYS A 46 -5.50 35.70 -34.67
CA LYS A 46 -5.28 36.89 -33.80
C LYS A 46 -5.25 36.57 -32.30
N GLY A 47 -4.74 35.40 -31.93
CA GLY A 47 -4.66 34.94 -30.53
C GLY A 47 -5.97 34.41 -29.93
N GLN A 48 -7.04 34.25 -30.72
CA GLN A 48 -8.31 33.67 -30.28
C GLN A 48 -8.57 32.32 -30.96
N LEU A 49 -9.22 31.39 -30.25
CA LEU A 49 -9.67 30.12 -30.79
C LEU A 49 -10.86 30.37 -31.73
N MET A 50 -10.70 30.04 -33.01
CA MET A 50 -11.70 30.24 -34.06
C MET A 50 -12.56 29.02 -34.33
N GLY A 51 -12.00 27.81 -34.18
CA GLY A 51 -12.73 26.58 -34.46
C GLY A 51 -11.97 25.31 -34.09
N LYS A 52 -12.74 24.23 -33.89
CA LYS A 52 -12.26 22.88 -33.59
C LYS A 52 -12.71 21.92 -34.69
N PHE A 53 -11.76 21.16 -35.21
CA PHE A 53 -11.97 20.19 -36.29
C PHE A 53 -11.63 18.79 -35.79
N GLY A 54 -12.61 17.88 -35.89
CA GLY A 54 -12.42 16.46 -35.57
C GLY A 54 -11.78 15.68 -36.73
N PRO A 55 -11.72 14.34 -36.62
CA PRO A 55 -11.16 13.48 -37.67
C PRO A 55 -11.80 13.69 -39.05
N GLY A 56 -11.00 13.56 -40.09
CA GLY A 56 -11.44 13.65 -41.49
C GLY A 56 -10.80 14.80 -42.26
N LYS A 57 -11.33 15.03 -43.46
CA LYS A 57 -10.89 16.10 -44.35
C LYS A 57 -11.83 17.30 -44.19
N HIS A 58 -11.26 18.46 -43.90
CA HIS A 58 -11.97 19.71 -43.70
C HIS A 58 -11.44 20.76 -44.66
N THR A 59 -12.32 21.51 -45.31
CA THR A 59 -11.92 22.66 -46.14
C THR A 59 -12.06 23.93 -45.30
N LEU A 60 -10.97 24.66 -45.12
CA LEU A 60 -10.98 25.95 -44.42
C LEU A 60 -11.52 27.02 -45.39
N ASP A 61 -12.79 27.36 -45.21
CA ASP A 61 -13.49 28.39 -45.98
C ASP A 61 -14.21 29.39 -45.05
N THR A 62 -14.33 30.61 -45.54
CA THR A 62 -14.99 31.78 -44.93
C THR A 62 -16.48 31.54 -44.69
N GLU A 63 -17.09 30.59 -45.41
CA GLU A 63 -18.49 30.19 -45.23
C GLU A 63 -18.70 29.25 -44.03
N ASN A 64 -17.72 28.40 -43.71
CA ASN A 64 -17.82 27.42 -42.62
C ASN A 64 -17.42 27.98 -41.25
N LEU A 65 -16.82 29.17 -41.21
CA LEU A 65 -16.47 29.89 -39.99
C LEU A 65 -16.99 31.34 -40.10
N PRO A 66 -18.20 31.64 -39.57
CA PRO A 66 -18.84 32.95 -39.71
C PRO A 66 -17.98 34.13 -39.24
N ILE A 67 -17.08 33.88 -38.27
CA ILE A 67 -16.20 34.88 -37.66
C ILE A 67 -15.03 35.25 -38.58
N LEU A 68 -14.64 34.39 -39.53
CA LEU A 68 -13.60 34.73 -40.50
C LEU A 68 -14.02 35.94 -41.35
N ARG A 69 -15.33 36.13 -41.64
CA ARG A 69 -15.87 37.29 -42.37
C ARG A 69 -15.53 38.63 -41.72
N HIS A 70 -15.48 38.70 -40.38
CA HIS A 70 -15.13 39.92 -39.65
C HIS A 70 -13.62 40.21 -39.62
N LEU A 71 -12.79 39.23 -40.00
CA LEU A 71 -11.35 39.40 -40.16
C LEU A 71 -10.97 39.98 -41.54
N TYR A 72 -11.85 39.83 -42.54
CA TYR A 72 -11.69 40.37 -43.90
C TYR A 72 -11.96 41.87 -43.93
N GLY A 73 -10.99 42.66 -43.47
CA GLY A 73 -11.13 44.11 -43.39
C GLY A 73 -9.87 44.87 -43.73
N PHE A 74 -9.13 44.53 -44.81
CA PHE A 74 -8.21 45.48 -45.46
C PHE A 74 -8.04 45.14 -46.97
N PRO A 75 -7.98 46.15 -47.87
CA PRO A 75 -8.03 45.98 -49.32
C PRO A 75 -6.64 45.65 -49.87
N PHE A 76 -6.18 44.40 -49.72
CA PHE A 76 -4.94 43.94 -50.34
C PHE A 76 -5.22 42.88 -51.43
N GLY A 77 -5.38 43.35 -52.67
CA GLY A 77 -4.84 42.69 -53.86
C GLY A 77 -5.21 41.23 -54.17
N GLY A 78 -6.46 40.79 -53.98
CA GLY A 78 -7.02 39.62 -54.69
C GLY A 78 -6.55 38.22 -54.27
N LYS A 79 -5.59 38.09 -53.36
CA LYS A 79 -5.28 36.85 -52.62
C LYS A 79 -4.84 37.26 -51.22
N ASN A 80 -5.75 37.22 -50.26
CA ASN A 80 -5.48 37.70 -48.91
C ASN A 80 -5.20 36.50 -47.99
N PRO A 81 -3.92 36.13 -47.75
CA PRO A 81 -3.58 35.11 -46.77
C PRO A 81 -4.06 35.58 -45.40
N PHE A 82 -4.91 34.80 -44.75
CA PHE A 82 -5.30 35.09 -43.38
C PHE A 82 -4.26 34.46 -42.45
N MET A 83 -3.75 35.24 -41.49
CA MET A 83 -2.84 34.72 -40.48
C MET A 83 -3.64 33.84 -39.53
N ALA A 84 -3.46 32.53 -39.67
CA ALA A 84 -4.07 31.54 -38.79
C ALA A 84 -3.08 30.44 -38.46
N GLN A 85 -3.14 30.03 -37.20
CA GLN A 85 -2.28 29.01 -36.63
C GLN A 85 -3.11 27.75 -36.44
N VAL A 86 -2.64 26.64 -37.01
CA VAL A 86 -3.27 25.33 -36.82
C VAL A 86 -2.47 24.55 -35.77
N TRP A 87 -3.19 24.13 -34.75
CA TRP A 87 -2.68 23.32 -33.66
C TRP A 87 -3.27 21.93 -33.76
N PHE A 88 -2.41 20.93 -33.93
CA PHE A 88 -2.83 19.54 -33.82
C PHE A 88 -2.62 19.06 -32.39
N VAL A 89 -3.67 18.48 -31.81
CA VAL A 89 -3.67 17.89 -30.48
C VAL A 89 -3.89 16.39 -30.62
N ASN A 90 -3.04 15.62 -29.95
CA ASN A 90 -3.11 14.18 -29.94
C ASN A 90 -4.02 13.69 -28.81
N LEU A 91 -5.02 12.88 -29.15
CA LEU A 91 -5.98 12.30 -28.21
C LEU A 91 -5.61 10.88 -27.76
N ILE A 92 -4.45 10.37 -28.19
CA ILE A 92 -3.98 9.04 -27.81
C ILE A 92 -3.79 8.97 -26.29
N GLU A 93 -4.31 7.90 -25.71
CA GLU A 93 -4.06 7.54 -24.32
C GLU A 93 -2.68 6.89 -24.22
N THR A 94 -1.79 7.49 -23.44
CA THR A 94 -0.42 6.96 -23.27
C THR A 94 -0.23 6.52 -21.84
N PHE A 95 0.33 5.33 -21.62
CA PHE A 95 0.49 4.73 -20.28
C PHE A 95 1.96 4.62 -19.83
N ASN A 96 2.84 5.43 -20.40
CA ASN A 96 4.29 5.24 -20.32
C ASN A 96 5.01 6.43 -19.69
N ILE A 97 4.34 7.22 -18.84
CA ILE A 97 4.99 8.32 -18.12
C ILE A 97 5.49 7.80 -16.77
N PRO A 98 6.82 7.61 -16.59
CA PRO A 98 7.36 7.21 -15.30
C PRO A 98 7.30 8.38 -14.32
N TRP A 99 6.99 8.09 -13.07
CA TRP A 99 7.07 9.06 -11.97
C TRP A 99 7.85 8.45 -10.80
N LYS A 100 8.49 9.32 -10.02
CA LYS A 100 9.28 8.92 -8.84
C LYS A 100 9.11 9.94 -7.74
N LEU A 101 8.85 9.46 -6.53
CA LEU A 101 8.93 10.22 -5.30
C LEU A 101 10.16 9.76 -4.53
N ARG A 102 10.93 10.73 -4.06
CA ARG A 102 12.11 10.52 -3.23
C ARG A 102 11.93 11.25 -1.91
N GLN A 103 12.65 10.81 -0.89
CA GLN A 103 12.68 11.44 0.43
C GLN A 103 11.26 11.66 0.98
N LEU A 104 10.43 10.63 0.95
CA LEU A 104 9.13 10.66 1.57
C LEU A 104 9.27 10.20 3.03
N ALA A 105 9.36 11.15 3.95
CA ALA A 105 9.42 10.83 5.37
C ALA A 105 8.03 10.39 5.86
N VAL A 106 7.90 9.10 6.19
CA VAL A 106 6.67 8.52 6.73
C VAL A 106 6.95 7.98 8.12
N HIS A 107 6.05 8.25 9.07
CA HIS A 107 6.07 7.54 10.34
C HIS A 107 5.47 6.16 10.16
N ASP A 108 6.31 5.13 10.25
CA ASP A 108 5.94 3.76 9.91
C ASP A 108 5.29 3.02 11.10
N ALA A 109 4.21 2.29 10.83
CA ALA A 109 3.46 1.54 11.85
C ALA A 109 4.20 0.28 12.35
N ASP A 110 5.02 -0.37 11.53
CA ASP A 110 5.72 -1.60 11.92
C ASP A 110 6.99 -1.28 12.72
N TYR A 111 7.74 -0.27 12.30
CA TYR A 111 9.01 0.13 12.92
C TYR A 111 8.86 1.25 13.95
N GLN A 112 7.69 1.90 14.04
CA GLN A 112 7.39 3.00 14.97
C GLN A 112 8.42 4.16 14.88
N THR A 113 8.95 4.39 13.68
CA THR A 113 9.99 5.39 13.41
C THR A 113 9.78 6.03 12.03
N HIS A 114 10.51 7.12 11.76
CA HIS A 114 10.47 7.77 10.46
C HIS A 114 11.31 6.99 9.44
N LEU A 115 10.67 6.50 8.39
CA LEU A 115 11.32 5.86 7.25
C LEU A 115 11.32 6.81 6.04
N PRO A 116 12.47 7.05 5.40
CA PRO A 116 12.52 7.74 4.13
C PRO A 116 12.15 6.76 3.02
N LEU A 117 10.93 6.84 2.51
CA LEU A 117 10.46 6.00 1.42
C LEU A 117 10.79 6.63 0.05
N ALA A 118 11.07 5.77 -0.91
CA ALA A 118 11.11 6.04 -2.33
C ALA A 118 10.01 5.23 -3.01
N ILE A 119 9.26 5.91 -3.88
CA ILE A 119 8.13 5.32 -4.57
C ILE A 119 8.32 5.60 -6.04
N ASP A 120 8.09 4.59 -6.86
CA ASP A 120 8.09 4.75 -8.31
C ASP A 120 6.90 4.04 -8.95
N GLY A 121 6.56 4.51 -10.13
CA GLY A 121 5.43 3.98 -10.85
C GLY A 121 5.31 4.57 -12.23
N GLN A 122 4.17 4.30 -12.84
CA GLN A 122 3.81 4.79 -14.16
C GLN A 122 2.39 5.32 -14.14
N TYR A 123 2.16 6.38 -14.91
CA TYR A 123 0.82 6.90 -15.11
C TYR A 123 0.60 7.18 -16.58
N GLY A 124 -0.68 7.30 -16.91
CA GLY A 124 -1.10 7.66 -18.26
C GLY A 124 -2.02 8.85 -18.27
N LEU A 125 -1.81 9.72 -19.25
CA LEU A 125 -2.64 10.89 -19.48
C LEU A 125 -3.30 10.80 -20.85
N ARG A 126 -4.51 11.35 -20.91
CA ARG A 126 -5.28 11.54 -22.13
C ARG A 126 -5.80 12.96 -22.18
N VAL A 127 -5.76 13.58 -23.36
CA VAL A 127 -6.39 14.88 -23.57
C VAL A 127 -7.89 14.67 -23.78
N THR A 128 -8.70 15.28 -22.92
CA THR A 128 -10.18 15.21 -23.01
C THR A 128 -10.76 16.54 -23.48
N ASP A 129 -10.16 17.67 -23.06
CA ASP A 129 -10.51 19.01 -23.52
C ASP A 129 -9.31 19.67 -24.21
N PRO A 130 -9.19 19.55 -25.55
CA PRO A 130 -8.03 20.04 -26.29
C PRO A 130 -7.92 21.57 -26.25
N GLU A 131 -9.04 22.28 -26.11
CA GLU A 131 -9.08 23.74 -26.10
C GLU A 131 -8.46 24.26 -24.79
N LYS A 132 -8.93 23.74 -23.65
CA LYS A 132 -8.35 24.07 -22.34
C LYS A 132 -6.90 23.64 -22.26
N PHE A 133 -6.56 22.46 -22.78
CA PHE A 133 -5.20 21.95 -22.80
C PHE A 133 -4.23 22.90 -23.51
N VAL A 134 -4.54 23.31 -24.75
CA VAL A 134 -3.64 24.21 -25.50
C VAL A 134 -3.51 25.58 -24.83
N ILE A 135 -4.63 26.16 -24.36
CA ILE A 135 -4.63 27.50 -23.75
C ILE A 135 -3.88 27.52 -22.40
N LYS A 136 -4.07 26.52 -21.55
CA LYS A 136 -3.49 26.49 -20.20
C LYS A 136 -2.10 25.86 -20.12
N MET A 137 -1.82 24.84 -20.94
CA MET A 137 -0.60 24.02 -20.82
C MET A 137 0.48 24.41 -21.82
N VAL A 138 0.09 24.49 -23.09
CA VAL A 138 1.05 24.58 -24.20
C VAL A 138 1.62 25.99 -24.34
N GLY A 139 0.79 27.01 -24.07
CA GLY A 139 1.17 28.41 -24.13
C GLY A 139 1.59 28.81 -25.55
N THR A 140 2.82 29.33 -25.70
CA THR A 140 3.37 29.85 -26.96
C THR A 140 4.41 28.94 -27.61
N ARG A 141 4.63 27.73 -27.08
CA ARG A 141 5.58 26.77 -27.66
C ARG A 141 5.10 26.32 -29.05
N ASN A 142 5.97 25.69 -29.83
CA ASN A 142 5.58 25.10 -31.13
C ASN A 142 5.32 23.59 -31.03
N ILE A 143 5.96 22.92 -30.07
CA ILE A 143 5.81 21.48 -29.83
C ILE A 143 5.70 21.31 -28.32
N PHE A 144 4.75 20.49 -27.89
CA PHE A 144 4.56 20.14 -26.49
C PHE A 144 4.65 18.62 -26.33
N THR A 145 5.70 18.19 -25.64
CA THR A 145 6.05 16.78 -25.46
C THR A 145 5.70 16.29 -24.06
N GLN A 146 5.75 14.98 -23.86
CA GLN A 146 5.66 14.34 -22.55
C GLN A 146 6.69 14.89 -21.54
N ARG A 147 7.90 15.25 -21.97
CA ARG A 147 8.93 15.81 -21.09
C ARG A 147 8.51 17.17 -20.54
N ASP A 148 8.02 18.04 -21.43
CA ASP A 148 7.57 19.39 -21.07
C ASP A 148 6.46 19.33 -20.02
N LEU A 149 5.50 18.42 -20.20
CA LEU A 149 4.44 18.16 -19.24
C LEU A 149 5.01 17.73 -17.87
N THR A 150 5.95 16.80 -17.87
CA THR A 150 6.52 16.28 -16.62
C THR A 150 7.28 17.38 -15.87
N GLU A 151 8.11 18.15 -16.57
CA GLU A 151 8.93 19.22 -15.97
C GLU A 151 8.07 20.34 -15.38
N GLN A 152 7.03 20.78 -16.10
CA GLN A 152 6.18 21.90 -15.67
C GLN A 152 5.42 21.60 -14.37
N PHE A 153 5.00 20.35 -14.16
CA PHE A 153 4.14 19.97 -13.03
C PHE A 153 4.84 19.16 -11.95
N THR A 154 6.14 18.89 -12.06
CA THR A 154 6.89 18.06 -11.10
C THR A 154 6.70 18.54 -9.66
N GLY A 155 6.72 19.84 -9.39
CA GLY A 155 6.59 20.39 -8.02
C GLY A 155 5.22 20.15 -7.39
N GLU A 156 4.16 20.52 -8.09
CA GLU A 156 2.78 20.32 -7.60
C GLU A 156 2.41 18.84 -7.52
N PHE A 157 2.76 18.07 -8.56
CA PHE A 157 2.58 16.63 -8.60
C PHE A 157 3.28 15.95 -7.40
N THR A 158 4.55 16.25 -7.18
CA THR A 158 5.32 15.66 -6.06
C THR A 158 4.68 16.01 -4.72
N THR A 159 4.25 17.27 -4.55
CA THR A 159 3.64 17.72 -3.30
C THR A 159 2.34 16.96 -3.01
N LYS A 160 1.41 16.94 -3.97
CA LYS A 160 0.11 16.28 -3.77
C LYS A 160 0.27 14.75 -3.66
N ALA A 161 1.12 14.13 -4.46
CA ALA A 161 1.36 12.70 -4.40
C ALA A 161 2.00 12.27 -3.06
N LYS A 162 2.97 13.03 -2.53
CA LYS A 162 3.53 12.77 -1.20
C LYS A 162 2.46 12.85 -0.10
N SER A 163 1.63 13.90 -0.11
CA SER A 163 0.54 14.06 0.86
C SER A 163 -0.47 12.90 0.78
N ALA A 164 -0.84 12.50 -0.43
CA ALA A 164 -1.77 11.42 -0.69
C ALA A 164 -1.29 10.07 -0.14
N VAL A 165 -0.02 9.72 -0.40
CA VAL A 165 0.58 8.47 0.10
C VAL A 165 0.60 8.46 1.62
N VAL A 166 1.08 9.54 2.25
CA VAL A 166 1.17 9.62 3.72
C VAL A 166 -0.21 9.51 4.35
N GLN A 167 -1.20 10.22 3.81
CA GLN A 167 -2.59 10.13 4.28
C GLN A 167 -3.13 8.71 4.17
N PHE A 168 -2.88 8.02 3.06
CA PHE A 168 -3.29 6.64 2.86
C PHE A 168 -2.66 5.70 3.90
N MET A 169 -1.35 5.83 4.16
CA MET A 169 -0.63 4.99 5.13
C MET A 169 -1.14 5.20 6.56
N ILE A 170 -1.40 6.45 6.95
CA ILE A 170 -1.93 6.80 8.28
C ILE A 170 -3.37 6.29 8.45
N GLN A 171 -4.24 6.53 7.47
CA GLN A 171 -5.66 6.16 7.56
C GLN A 171 -5.89 4.65 7.61
N ASN A 172 -5.10 3.89 6.84
CA ASN A 172 -5.21 2.43 6.79
C ASN A 172 -4.29 1.73 7.80
N ASN A 173 -3.47 2.49 8.55
CA ASN A 173 -2.46 1.97 9.47
C ASN A 173 -1.57 0.91 8.82
N VAL A 174 -1.09 1.19 7.60
CA VAL A 174 -0.29 0.27 6.79
C VAL A 174 1.19 0.54 7.04
N GLY A 175 1.88 -0.45 7.59
CA GLY A 175 3.34 -0.42 7.75
C GLY A 175 4.09 -0.87 6.49
N PHE A 176 5.38 -0.55 6.43
CA PHE A 176 6.28 -0.80 5.32
C PHE A 176 6.37 -2.30 4.96
N LYS A 177 6.26 -3.21 5.94
CA LYS A 177 6.36 -4.65 5.67
C LYS A 177 5.16 -5.17 4.88
N GLN A 178 4.01 -4.49 4.95
CA GLN A 178 2.76 -4.91 4.33
C GLN A 178 2.35 -4.04 3.15
N ILE A 179 3.00 -2.88 2.94
CA ILE A 179 2.57 -1.91 1.93
C ILE A 179 2.58 -2.47 0.51
N SER A 180 3.44 -3.45 0.20
CA SER A 180 3.45 -4.13 -1.10
C SER A 180 2.13 -4.84 -1.42
N ALA A 181 1.34 -5.24 -0.40
CA ALA A 181 0.01 -5.81 -0.60
C ALA A 181 -1.07 -4.75 -0.90
N TYR A 182 -0.78 -3.46 -0.65
CA TYR A 182 -1.71 -2.34 -0.79
C TYR A 182 -1.39 -1.44 -1.99
N LEU A 183 -0.52 -1.86 -2.91
CA LEU A 183 -0.14 -1.07 -4.10
C LEU A 183 -1.34 -0.72 -4.98
N ASP A 184 -2.28 -1.65 -5.17
CA ASP A 184 -3.48 -1.44 -5.99
C ASP A 184 -4.46 -0.45 -5.33
N PRO A 185 -4.89 -0.61 -4.06
CA PRO A 185 -5.69 0.38 -3.37
C PRO A 185 -5.04 1.77 -3.31
N LEU A 186 -3.72 1.83 -3.07
CA LEU A 186 -2.97 3.08 -3.06
C LEU A 186 -2.97 3.74 -4.44
N SER A 187 -2.80 2.95 -5.50
CA SER A 187 -2.86 3.41 -6.89
C SER A 187 -4.22 4.04 -7.22
N GLN A 188 -5.32 3.42 -6.79
CA GLN A 188 -6.68 3.95 -6.98
C GLN A 188 -6.92 5.25 -6.18
N ALA A 189 -6.45 5.30 -4.92
CA ALA A 189 -6.56 6.49 -4.09
C ALA A 189 -5.80 7.68 -4.70
N LEU A 190 -4.56 7.44 -5.16
CA LEU A 190 -3.74 8.42 -5.85
C LEU A 190 -4.37 8.85 -7.18
N GLN A 191 -4.87 7.91 -7.97
CA GLN A 191 -5.54 8.19 -9.23
C GLN A 191 -6.70 9.17 -9.02
N LYS A 192 -7.57 8.89 -8.05
CA LYS A 192 -8.74 9.74 -7.77
C LYS A 192 -8.33 11.16 -7.40
N GLN A 193 -7.38 11.31 -6.48
CA GLN A 193 -6.93 12.61 -6.00
C GLN A 193 -6.18 13.41 -7.08
N MET A 194 -5.42 12.72 -7.93
CA MET A 194 -4.65 13.37 -9.00
C MET A 194 -5.53 13.68 -10.22
N ASN A 195 -6.59 12.91 -10.46
CA ASN A 195 -7.46 13.13 -11.62
C ASN A 195 -8.19 14.48 -11.56
N GLU A 196 -8.59 14.94 -10.38
CA GLU A 196 -9.20 16.27 -10.20
C GLU A 196 -8.25 17.38 -10.70
N PHE A 197 -6.97 17.29 -10.34
CA PHE A 197 -5.94 18.23 -10.77
C PHE A 197 -5.75 18.25 -12.30
N TRP A 198 -5.69 17.08 -12.94
CA TRP A 198 -5.53 17.00 -14.40
C TRP A 198 -6.77 17.51 -15.15
N THR A 199 -7.96 17.27 -14.60
CA THR A 199 -9.24 17.66 -15.21
C THR A 199 -9.35 19.19 -15.37
N GLU A 200 -8.83 19.96 -14.41
CA GLU A 200 -8.80 21.43 -14.50
C GLU A 200 -7.95 21.96 -15.66
N MET A 201 -7.01 21.15 -16.14
CA MET A 201 -6.10 21.44 -17.26
C MET A 201 -6.57 20.85 -18.59
N GLY A 202 -7.73 20.20 -18.62
CA GLY A 202 -8.26 19.53 -19.83
C GLY A 202 -7.69 18.15 -20.10
N LEU A 203 -7.01 17.57 -19.12
CA LEU A 203 -6.43 16.23 -19.16
C LEU A 203 -7.20 15.28 -18.25
N GLU A 204 -7.20 14.01 -18.58
CA GLU A 204 -7.74 12.95 -17.73
C GLU A 204 -6.61 11.99 -17.36
N LEU A 205 -6.65 11.48 -16.13
CA LEU A 205 -5.74 10.47 -15.60
C LEU A 205 -6.47 9.12 -15.54
N PRO A 206 -6.63 8.41 -16.66
CA PRO A 206 -7.37 7.16 -16.70
C PRO A 206 -6.74 6.07 -15.82
N LYS A 207 -5.40 6.01 -15.79
CA LYS A 207 -4.67 5.00 -15.01
C LYS A 207 -3.45 5.62 -14.31
N PHE A 208 -3.28 5.25 -13.06
CA PHE A 208 -2.13 5.59 -12.24
C PHE A 208 -1.70 4.33 -11.50
N TYR A 209 -0.43 3.97 -11.61
CA TYR A 209 0.11 2.76 -11.00
C TYR A 209 1.31 3.12 -10.13
N VAL A 210 1.30 2.59 -8.91
CA VAL A 210 2.49 2.47 -8.07
C VAL A 210 3.12 1.13 -8.36
N SER A 211 4.35 1.14 -8.89
CA SER A 211 5.05 -0.10 -9.27
C SER A 211 5.89 -0.64 -8.10
N ASN A 212 6.54 0.25 -7.36
CA ASN A 212 7.41 -0.16 -6.26
C ASN A 212 7.46 0.89 -5.15
N ILE A 213 7.61 0.39 -3.93
CA ILE A 213 7.82 1.19 -2.71
C ILE A 213 8.98 0.54 -1.95
N ASP A 214 10.05 1.29 -1.76
CA ASP A 214 11.25 0.83 -1.05
C ASP A 214 11.82 1.98 -0.19
N ILE A 215 12.82 1.69 0.63
CA ILE A 215 13.59 2.72 1.34
C ILE A 215 14.42 3.51 0.34
N ASP A 216 14.42 4.83 0.50
CA ASP A 216 15.17 5.73 -0.37
C ASP A 216 16.68 5.64 -0.10
N THR A 217 17.41 4.96 -0.97
CA THR A 217 18.87 4.84 -0.88
C THR A 217 19.63 6.05 -1.43
N SER A 218 18.93 7.09 -1.90
CA SER A 218 19.59 8.31 -2.39
C SER A 218 20.29 9.09 -1.26
N THR A 219 19.80 8.99 -0.03
CA THR A 219 20.40 9.65 1.14
C THR A 219 21.33 8.70 1.92
N PRO A 220 22.37 9.23 2.59
CA PRO A 220 23.19 8.43 3.51
C PRO A 220 22.37 7.78 4.62
N GLU A 221 21.35 8.46 5.12
CA GLU A 221 20.46 7.97 6.17
C GLU A 221 19.62 6.77 5.70
N GLY A 222 19.00 6.87 4.51
CA GLY A 222 18.20 5.78 3.97
C GLY A 222 19.03 4.53 3.65
N ARG A 223 20.30 4.70 3.23
CA ARG A 223 21.23 3.56 3.09
C ARG A 223 21.47 2.83 4.41
N LYS A 224 21.74 3.57 5.49
CA LYS A 224 21.92 2.99 6.83
C LYS A 224 20.66 2.30 7.34
N ILE A 225 19.49 2.90 7.11
CA ILE A 225 18.20 2.32 7.50
C ILE A 225 17.94 1.02 6.74
N LYS A 226 18.18 1.00 5.42
CA LYS A 226 18.01 -0.20 4.60
C LYS A 226 18.95 -1.34 5.05
N GLU A 227 20.21 -1.01 5.36
CA GLU A 227 21.17 -1.96 5.91
C GLU A 227 20.72 -2.51 7.26
N ALA A 228 20.29 -1.64 8.19
CA ALA A 228 19.78 -2.07 9.49
C ALA A 228 18.54 -2.98 9.37
N ILE A 229 17.62 -2.69 8.44
CA ILE A 229 16.46 -3.54 8.14
C ILE A 229 16.90 -4.88 7.58
N ALA A 230 17.89 -4.90 6.68
CA ALA A 230 18.44 -6.14 6.12
C ALA A 230 19.12 -7.00 7.21
N THR A 231 19.91 -6.39 8.10
CA THR A 231 20.53 -7.09 9.24
C THR A 231 19.48 -7.59 10.24
N GLN A 232 18.45 -6.80 10.53
CA GLN A 232 17.34 -7.27 11.38
C GLN A 232 16.63 -8.47 10.76
N SER A 233 16.40 -8.42 9.45
CA SER A 233 15.77 -9.52 8.71
C SER A 233 16.66 -10.76 8.69
N SER A 234 17.97 -10.61 8.47
CA SER A 234 18.90 -11.74 8.49
C SER A 234 18.95 -12.40 9.86
N MET A 235 19.04 -11.62 10.95
CA MET A 235 18.98 -12.14 12.33
C MET A 235 17.68 -12.87 12.61
N SER A 236 16.55 -12.32 12.15
CA SER A 236 15.24 -12.99 12.31
C SER A 236 15.16 -14.31 11.54
N ILE A 237 15.88 -14.44 10.43
CA ILE A 237 15.92 -15.67 9.62
C ILE A 237 16.89 -16.70 10.22
N THR A 238 18.09 -16.26 10.64
CA THR A 238 19.14 -17.13 11.20
C THR A 238 18.92 -17.47 12.67
N GLY A 239 18.05 -16.73 13.36
CA GLY A 239 17.74 -16.94 14.78
C GLY A 239 18.84 -16.43 15.74
N HIS A 240 19.81 -15.69 15.24
CA HIS A 240 20.86 -15.10 16.07
C HIS A 240 20.42 -13.76 16.65
N THR A 241 20.81 -13.49 17.89
CA THR A 241 20.57 -12.19 18.54
C THR A 241 21.61 -11.17 18.09
N TRP A 242 21.30 -9.88 18.20
CA TRP A 242 22.25 -8.80 17.89
C TRP A 242 23.59 -8.94 18.64
N GLN A 243 23.54 -9.39 19.89
CA GLN A 243 24.75 -9.64 20.68
C GLN A 243 25.60 -10.77 20.10
N GLN A 244 24.97 -11.85 19.62
CA GLN A 244 25.67 -12.95 18.95
C GLN A 244 26.25 -12.50 17.60
N GLU A 245 25.51 -11.72 16.82
CA GLU A 245 26.01 -11.16 15.55
C GLU A 245 27.23 -10.26 15.80
N GLN A 246 27.20 -9.43 16.84
CA GLN A 246 28.34 -8.60 17.22
C GLN A 246 29.53 -9.46 17.69
N MET A 247 29.29 -10.58 18.39
CA MET A 247 30.35 -11.56 18.74
C MET A 247 30.93 -12.22 17.49
N PHE A 248 30.11 -12.66 16.53
CA PHE A 248 30.56 -13.22 15.25
C PHE A 248 31.33 -12.19 14.42
N GLY A 249 30.84 -10.95 14.32
CA GLY A 249 31.52 -9.86 13.63
C GLY A 249 32.88 -9.52 14.27
N THR A 250 32.93 -9.44 15.60
CA THR A 250 34.18 -9.22 16.33
C THR A 250 35.15 -10.39 16.12
N ALA A 251 34.67 -11.63 16.23
CA ALA A 251 35.47 -12.83 15.98
C ALA A 251 35.98 -12.89 14.53
N ASN A 252 35.16 -12.55 13.54
CA ASN A 252 35.54 -12.55 12.13
C ASN A 252 36.51 -11.41 11.80
N SER A 253 36.39 -10.25 12.46
CA SER A 253 37.37 -9.17 12.35
C SER A 253 38.73 -9.57 12.95
N ALA A 254 38.72 -10.28 14.08
CA ALA A 254 39.93 -10.82 14.69
C ALA A 254 40.56 -11.93 13.82
N ILE A 255 39.74 -12.83 13.25
CA ILE A 255 40.20 -13.90 12.36
C ILE A 255 40.69 -13.35 11.02
N SER A 256 40.04 -12.35 10.42
CA SER A 256 40.52 -11.73 9.18
C SER A 256 41.80 -10.93 9.40
N GLN A 257 41.98 -10.34 10.58
CA GLN A 257 43.25 -9.73 10.98
C GLN A 257 44.34 -10.79 11.18
N VAL A 258 44.01 -11.98 11.69
CA VAL A 258 44.91 -13.15 11.74
C VAL A 258 45.14 -13.78 10.35
N GLY A 259 44.14 -13.77 9.47
CA GLY A 259 44.23 -14.26 8.10
C GLY A 259 45.09 -13.37 7.22
N ASN A 260 45.08 -12.05 7.47
CA ASN A 260 46.00 -11.10 6.87
C ASN A 260 47.42 -11.15 7.49
N ILE A 261 47.60 -11.88 8.60
CA ILE A 261 48.91 -12.22 9.18
C ILE A 261 49.45 -13.53 8.57
N GLY A 262 48.58 -14.36 7.98
CA GLY A 262 48.97 -15.55 7.21
C GLY A 262 49.60 -15.26 5.85
N GLY A 263 49.54 -14.00 5.39
CA GLY A 263 50.16 -13.51 4.16
C GLY A 263 51.40 -12.66 4.44
N GLY A 264 52.42 -13.23 5.09
CA GLY A 264 53.79 -12.71 5.07
C GLY A 264 53.98 -11.26 5.57
N GLY A 265 53.82 -11.01 6.86
CA GLY A 265 54.17 -9.71 7.42
C GLY A 265 54.16 -9.71 8.95
N GLY A 266 55.31 -10.02 9.56
CA GLY A 266 55.49 -10.02 11.00
C GLY A 266 55.24 -8.64 11.61
N GLY A 267 54.09 -8.50 12.29
CA GLY A 267 53.76 -7.36 13.13
C GLY A 267 53.31 -7.88 14.49
N THR A 268 54.10 -7.57 15.52
CA THR A 268 54.05 -8.03 16.93
C THR A 268 52.77 -7.62 17.69
N GLY A 269 51.68 -7.28 17.01
CA GLY A 269 50.39 -6.88 17.61
C GLY A 269 49.25 -7.89 17.45
N GLY A 270 49.25 -8.72 16.40
CA GLY A 270 48.15 -9.65 16.13
C GLY A 270 48.26 -11.01 16.83
N LEU A 271 49.48 -11.49 17.05
CA LEU A 271 49.72 -12.72 17.82
C LEU A 271 49.43 -12.51 19.31
N LEU A 272 49.70 -11.31 19.85
CA LEU A 272 49.42 -10.97 21.24
C LEU A 272 47.91 -10.83 21.49
N GLY A 273 47.16 -10.24 20.55
CA GLY A 273 45.70 -10.20 20.60
C GLY A 273 45.04 -11.58 20.44
N GLY A 274 45.55 -12.41 19.52
CA GLY A 274 45.09 -13.79 19.33
C GLY A 274 45.40 -14.70 20.51
N LEU A 275 46.58 -14.56 21.13
CA LEU A 275 46.96 -15.29 22.34
C LEU A 275 46.21 -14.80 23.57
N MET A 276 45.92 -13.49 23.70
CA MET A 276 45.05 -13.00 24.79
C MET A 276 43.61 -13.50 24.62
N ALA A 277 43.08 -13.59 23.40
CA ALA A 277 41.75 -14.14 23.14
C ALA A 277 41.68 -15.65 23.47
N ILE A 278 42.71 -16.42 23.08
CA ILE A 278 42.82 -17.84 23.43
C ILE A 278 43.02 -18.02 24.94
N ASN A 279 43.81 -17.16 25.59
CA ASN A 279 44.09 -17.26 27.03
C ASN A 279 42.90 -16.83 27.89
N MET A 280 42.10 -15.85 27.45
CA MET A 280 40.84 -15.49 28.10
C MET A 280 39.77 -16.59 27.92
N MET A 281 39.76 -17.27 26.76
CA MET A 281 38.91 -18.44 26.51
C MET A 281 39.34 -19.67 27.34
N ASN A 282 40.65 -19.86 27.55
CA ASN A 282 41.18 -20.97 28.35
C ASN A 282 41.02 -20.74 29.87
N ASN A 283 41.08 -19.49 30.32
CA ASN A 283 40.89 -19.11 31.72
C ASN A 283 39.41 -19.17 32.16
N MET A 284 38.46 -19.01 31.22
CA MET A 284 37.04 -19.18 31.50
C MET A 284 36.57 -20.66 31.44
N THR A 285 37.40 -21.57 30.91
CA THR A 285 37.02 -22.98 30.67
C THR A 285 37.78 -24.00 31.52
N SER A 286 38.92 -23.65 32.15
CA SER A 286 39.63 -24.57 33.06
C SER A 286 39.70 -24.03 34.49
N GLY A 287 38.74 -24.49 35.30
CA GLY A 287 38.64 -24.19 36.72
C GLY A 287 39.84 -24.69 37.53
N GLY A 288 40.34 -23.82 38.43
CA GLY A 288 41.34 -24.19 39.42
C GLY A 288 41.92 -23.03 40.25
N GLY A 289 41.22 -22.62 41.32
CA GLY A 289 41.84 -22.32 42.62
C GLY A 289 42.41 -20.93 42.95
N MET A 290 41.80 -20.31 43.97
CA MET A 290 42.33 -19.37 44.99
C MET A 290 42.51 -17.87 44.66
N GLY A 291 41.77 -17.03 45.39
CA GLY A 291 42.11 -15.62 45.65
C GLY A 291 40.89 -14.72 45.83
N GLY A 292 40.37 -14.62 47.06
CA GLY A 292 39.19 -13.81 47.37
C GLY A 292 39.40 -12.30 47.21
N GLY A 293 38.35 -11.62 46.77
CA GLY A 293 38.29 -10.16 46.68
C GLY A 293 36.94 -9.72 46.15
N GLN A 294 36.14 -9.12 47.04
CA GLN A 294 34.82 -8.53 46.78
C GLN A 294 34.80 -7.64 45.54
N MET A 295 33.76 -7.74 44.70
CA MET A 295 33.14 -6.57 44.08
C MET A 295 31.78 -6.88 43.43
N MET A 296 30.91 -5.87 43.45
CA MET A 296 29.46 -5.88 43.28
C MET A 296 28.92 -6.48 41.98
N ASN A 297 27.77 -7.14 42.12
CA ASN A 297 26.79 -7.39 41.07
C ASN A 297 25.84 -6.18 40.93
N PRO A 298 25.53 -5.73 39.70
CA PRO A 298 24.20 -5.24 39.40
C PRO A 298 23.48 -6.26 38.51
N GLN A 299 22.42 -6.80 39.11
CA GLN A 299 21.46 -7.74 38.53
C GLN A 299 20.60 -7.02 37.50
N PHE A 300 20.58 -7.53 36.26
CA PHE A 300 19.48 -7.29 35.33
C PHE A 300 19.04 -8.60 34.70
N ASP A 301 17.80 -8.98 35.05
CA ASP A 301 17.03 -10.10 34.52
C ASP A 301 16.69 -9.88 33.04
N GLN A 302 17.01 -10.86 32.20
CA GLN A 302 16.42 -10.99 30.87
C GLN A 302 16.05 -12.46 30.61
N PRO A 303 14.76 -12.80 30.42
CA PRO A 303 14.32 -14.17 30.19
C PRO A 303 14.48 -14.57 28.72
N THR A 304 15.15 -15.71 28.51
CA THR A 304 15.30 -16.41 27.23
C THR A 304 14.20 -17.45 27.07
N PHE A 305 13.53 -17.47 25.91
CA PHE A 305 12.89 -18.66 25.37
C PHE A 305 13.27 -18.81 23.89
N GLY A 306 13.96 -19.91 23.59
CA GLY A 306 14.12 -20.46 22.24
C GLY A 306 13.44 -21.84 22.16
N PRO A 307 12.96 -22.26 20.98
CA PRO A 307 12.20 -23.50 20.80
C PRO A 307 13.07 -24.71 20.35
N GLY A 308 12.90 -25.84 21.04
CA GLY A 308 12.55 -27.17 20.50
C GLY A 308 13.48 -28.00 19.59
N GLY A 309 13.93 -29.15 20.13
CA GLY A 309 14.11 -30.44 19.43
C GLY A 309 15.56 -30.97 19.37
N GLY A 310 15.92 -32.20 19.77
CA GLY A 310 15.20 -33.37 20.30
C GLY A 310 16.19 -34.52 20.65
N GLY A 311 15.67 -35.58 21.29
CA GLY A 311 16.35 -36.88 21.54
C GLY A 311 16.67 -37.15 23.02
N ALA A 312 15.77 -37.71 23.85
CA ALA A 312 15.28 -39.10 23.93
C ALA A 312 15.92 -39.87 25.11
N ALA A 313 15.14 -40.13 26.17
CA ALA A 313 15.16 -41.37 26.96
C ALA A 313 13.92 -41.43 27.89
N ARG A 314 13.30 -42.62 27.93
CA ARG A 314 12.02 -43.02 28.58
C ARG A 314 12.14 -43.09 30.13
N PRO A 315 11.19 -43.71 30.85
CA PRO A 315 9.80 -43.30 31.14
C PRO A 315 9.52 -43.31 32.66
N ALA A 316 8.44 -42.70 33.15
CA ALA A 316 7.59 -43.24 34.22
C ALA A 316 6.49 -42.28 34.62
N ALA A 317 5.32 -42.86 34.87
CA ALA A 317 4.13 -42.24 35.41
C ALA A 317 4.36 -41.65 36.80
N GLY A 318 3.75 -40.50 37.06
CA GLY A 318 3.64 -39.89 38.38
C GLY A 318 2.72 -38.68 38.28
N GLY A 319 1.51 -38.82 38.80
CA GLY A 319 0.50 -37.75 38.81
C GLY A 319 0.99 -36.50 39.55
N GLY A 320 0.44 -35.36 39.15
CA GLY A 320 0.73 -34.09 39.79
C GLY A 320 0.16 -32.93 38.99
N ALA A 321 -1.17 -32.78 39.04
CA ALA A 321 -1.77 -31.48 38.80
C ALA A 321 -1.19 -30.51 39.84
N GLN A 322 -0.49 -29.45 39.40
CA GLN A 322 -0.39 -28.23 40.20
C GLN A 322 -0.43 -26.96 39.33
N PRO A 323 -1.08 -25.89 39.82
CA PRO A 323 -1.59 -24.79 39.03
C PRO A 323 -0.61 -23.60 39.03
N GLN A 324 -0.35 -23.03 37.85
CA GLN A 324 0.53 -21.87 37.73
C GLN A 324 -0.23 -20.57 38.05
N GLN A 325 0.30 -19.85 39.03
CA GLN A 325 -0.20 -18.61 39.61
C GLN A 325 -0.16 -17.45 38.59
N GLY A 326 -1.33 -17.04 38.11
CA GLY A 326 -1.92 -15.72 38.42
C GLY A 326 -1.19 -14.43 38.03
N GLY A 327 -0.49 -14.35 36.90
CA GLY A 327 -0.03 -13.06 36.36
C GLY A 327 -1.16 -12.24 35.71
N VAL A 328 -1.37 -10.99 36.15
CA VAL A 328 -2.38 -10.09 35.56
C VAL A 328 -1.90 -9.60 34.18
N ARG A 329 -2.41 -10.22 33.11
CA ARG A 329 -2.17 -9.77 31.71
C ARG A 329 -3.11 -8.63 31.31
N MET A 330 -2.67 -7.73 30.44
CA MET A 330 -3.53 -6.72 29.82
C MET A 330 -4.23 -7.31 28.58
N VAL A 331 -5.54 -7.10 28.48
CA VAL A 331 -6.38 -7.59 27.37
C VAL A 331 -7.18 -6.45 26.76
N TYR A 332 -7.59 -6.59 25.50
CA TYR A 332 -8.48 -5.64 24.83
C TYR A 332 -9.92 -6.12 24.94
N CYS A 333 -10.84 -5.21 25.28
CA CYS A 333 -12.27 -5.51 25.35
C CYS A 333 -12.85 -5.75 23.95
N SER A 334 -13.61 -6.83 23.80
CA SER A 334 -14.30 -7.22 22.56
C SER A 334 -15.40 -6.22 22.14
N ALA A 335 -15.93 -5.41 23.07
CA ALA A 335 -17.00 -4.45 22.78
C ALA A 335 -16.51 -3.01 22.52
N CYS A 336 -15.53 -2.53 23.28
CA CYS A 336 -15.08 -1.12 23.20
C CYS A 336 -13.62 -0.93 22.77
N ALA A 337 -12.90 -2.02 22.50
CA ALA A 337 -11.50 -2.05 22.07
C ALA A 337 -10.50 -1.38 23.04
N ARG A 338 -10.90 -1.00 24.26
CA ARG A 338 -9.99 -0.43 25.27
C ARG A 338 -9.29 -1.53 26.07
N LYS A 339 -8.04 -1.26 26.46
CA LYS A 339 -7.23 -2.16 27.30
C LYS A 339 -7.74 -2.19 28.74
N PHE A 340 -7.71 -3.37 29.36
CA PHE A 340 -7.97 -3.54 30.79
C PHE A 340 -7.24 -4.78 31.35
N PRO A 341 -6.98 -4.86 32.67
CA PRO A 341 -6.33 -6.00 33.27
C PRO A 341 -7.27 -7.21 33.36
N SER A 342 -6.75 -8.39 33.01
CA SER A 342 -7.47 -9.68 33.04
C SER A 342 -7.90 -10.17 34.43
N SER A 343 -7.46 -9.48 35.50
CA SER A 343 -7.97 -9.71 36.85
C SER A 343 -9.39 -9.17 37.05
N MET A 344 -9.91 -8.34 36.13
CA MET A 344 -11.25 -7.79 36.20
C MET A 344 -12.26 -8.67 35.44
N GLU A 345 -13.39 -8.97 36.09
CA GLU A 345 -14.50 -9.71 35.47
C GLU A 345 -15.27 -8.86 34.45
N PHE A 346 -15.24 -7.53 34.59
CA PHE A 346 -15.93 -6.59 33.70
C PHE A 346 -14.97 -5.51 33.22
N CYS A 347 -15.12 -5.09 31.96
CA CYS A 347 -14.34 -4.02 31.38
C CYS A 347 -14.66 -2.68 32.08
N PRO A 348 -13.69 -1.99 32.69
CA PRO A 348 -13.92 -0.74 33.43
C PRO A 348 -14.38 0.43 32.53
N ASN A 349 -14.23 0.30 31.22
CA ASN A 349 -14.56 1.35 30.27
C ASN A 349 -15.98 1.27 29.71
N CYS A 350 -16.58 0.08 29.66
CA CYS A 350 -17.88 -0.13 29.00
C CYS A 350 -18.80 -1.12 29.72
N GLY A 351 -18.34 -1.78 30.78
CA GLY A 351 -19.13 -2.74 31.55
C GLY A 351 -19.30 -4.12 30.91
N ASN A 352 -18.73 -4.38 29.72
CA ASN A 352 -18.84 -5.71 29.11
C ASN A 352 -18.11 -6.79 29.93
N LYS A 353 -18.72 -7.98 30.06
CA LYS A 353 -18.15 -9.11 30.81
C LYS A 353 -16.96 -9.70 30.04
N TYR A 354 -15.84 -9.89 30.72
CA TYR A 354 -14.64 -10.50 30.17
C TYR A 354 -14.85 -12.01 29.96
N ARG A 355 -14.72 -12.48 28.70
CA ARG A 355 -14.83 -13.87 28.25
C ARG A 355 -13.48 -14.34 27.68
N PRO A 356 -12.53 -14.71 28.55
CA PRO A 356 -11.19 -15.07 28.12
C PRO A 356 -11.17 -16.35 27.27
N CYS A 357 -10.41 -16.32 26.18
CA CYS A 357 -10.01 -17.54 25.49
C CYS A 357 -9.16 -18.43 26.43
N PRO A 358 -9.45 -19.74 26.53
CA PRO A 358 -8.68 -20.65 27.38
C PRO A 358 -7.24 -20.85 26.91
N ASN A 359 -6.97 -20.60 25.62
CA ASN A 359 -5.63 -20.73 25.04
C ASN A 359 -4.82 -19.42 25.14
N CYS A 360 -5.31 -18.33 24.56
CA CYS A 360 -4.54 -17.07 24.48
C CYS A 360 -5.02 -15.96 25.41
N GLY A 361 -6.21 -16.11 26.02
CA GLY A 361 -6.74 -15.11 26.94
C GLY A 361 -7.39 -13.87 26.37
N THR A 362 -7.50 -13.77 25.05
CA THR A 362 -8.20 -12.65 24.42
C THR A 362 -9.66 -12.65 24.86
N ASP A 363 -10.24 -11.47 25.09
CA ASP A 363 -11.67 -11.30 25.33
C ASP A 363 -12.46 -11.57 24.05
N ASN A 364 -13.59 -12.25 24.15
CA ASN A 364 -14.39 -12.61 22.99
C ASN A 364 -15.85 -12.18 23.15
N PRO A 365 -16.53 -11.81 22.05
CA PRO A 365 -17.95 -11.49 22.11
C PRO A 365 -18.77 -12.73 22.54
N GLU A 366 -19.98 -12.48 23.01
CA GLU A 366 -20.84 -13.49 23.61
C GLU A 366 -21.11 -14.70 22.71
N ASP A 367 -21.24 -14.45 21.42
CA ASP A 367 -21.60 -15.39 20.37
C ASP A 367 -20.38 -15.96 19.62
N ALA A 368 -19.15 -15.62 20.05
CA ALA A 368 -17.94 -16.11 19.41
C ALA A 368 -17.79 -17.63 19.53
N ARG A 369 -17.78 -18.32 18.38
CA ARG A 369 -17.51 -19.78 18.29
C ARG A 369 -16.02 -20.11 18.24
N ARG A 370 -15.20 -19.13 17.86
CA ARG A 370 -13.74 -19.21 17.79
C ARG A 370 -13.14 -17.94 18.34
N CYS A 371 -11.97 -18.07 18.95
CA CYS A 371 -11.23 -16.94 19.48
C CYS A 371 -10.92 -15.96 18.35
N VAL A 372 -11.29 -14.69 18.55
CA VAL A 372 -11.06 -13.62 17.55
C VAL A 372 -9.58 -13.37 17.28
N ASN A 373 -8.70 -13.82 18.18
CA ASN A 373 -7.24 -13.66 18.05
C ASN A 373 -6.55 -14.96 17.62
N CYS A 374 -6.68 -16.05 18.39
CA CYS A 374 -5.91 -17.29 18.14
C CYS A 374 -6.69 -18.40 17.43
N GLY A 375 -7.95 -18.17 17.05
CA GLY A 375 -8.78 -19.16 16.34
C GLY A 375 -9.18 -20.40 17.15
N THR A 376 -8.74 -20.50 18.42
CA THR A 376 -9.11 -21.62 19.31
C THR A 376 -10.62 -21.70 19.42
N PRO A 377 -11.24 -22.88 19.22
CA PRO A 377 -12.66 -23.08 19.44
C PRO A 377 -13.01 -22.65 20.86
N LEU A 378 -13.78 -21.58 20.98
CA LEU A 378 -14.34 -21.21 22.27
C LEU A 378 -15.51 -22.16 22.44
N ALA A 379 -15.53 -22.89 23.55
CA ALA A 379 -16.59 -23.85 23.81
C ALA A 379 -17.94 -23.12 23.96
N GLY A 380 -18.59 -22.84 22.83
CA GLY A 380 -20.03 -22.71 22.76
C GLY A 380 -20.56 -24.11 22.99
N ALA A 381 -20.95 -24.39 24.23
CA ALA A 381 -21.39 -25.71 24.65
C ALA A 381 -22.32 -26.33 23.59
N PRO A 382 -22.13 -27.61 23.20
CA PRO A 382 -23.08 -28.26 22.33
C PRO A 382 -24.46 -28.14 22.97
N LYS A 383 -25.45 -27.61 22.24
CA LYS A 383 -26.83 -27.58 22.72
C LYS A 383 -27.18 -29.03 23.08
N LYS A 384 -27.46 -29.30 24.35
CA LYS A 384 -27.91 -30.64 24.76
C LYS A 384 -29.32 -30.82 24.24
N CYS A 385 -29.61 -31.99 23.68
CA CYS A 385 -30.97 -32.33 23.30
C CYS A 385 -31.90 -32.19 24.50
N SER A 386 -33.01 -31.46 24.34
CA SER A 386 -34.02 -31.32 25.39
C SER A 386 -34.72 -32.63 25.73
N HIS A 387 -34.63 -33.64 24.85
CA HIS A 387 -35.26 -34.95 25.03
C HIS A 387 -34.30 -36.00 25.61
N CYS A 388 -33.10 -36.18 25.02
CA CYS A 388 -32.17 -37.25 25.44
C CYS A 388 -30.84 -36.73 26.01
N HIS A 389 -30.67 -35.42 26.14
CA HIS A 389 -29.48 -34.74 26.66
C HIS A 389 -28.16 -34.99 25.92
N THR A 390 -28.18 -35.76 24.83
CA THR A 390 -27.06 -35.94 23.91
C THR A 390 -26.63 -34.58 23.34
N ALA A 391 -25.32 -34.35 23.30
CA ALA A 391 -24.74 -33.17 22.68
C ALA A 391 -25.13 -33.10 21.20
N ILE A 392 -25.77 -32.02 20.77
CA ILE A 392 -26.13 -31.78 19.37
C ILE A 392 -25.02 -30.93 18.73
N PRO A 393 -24.29 -31.47 17.73
CA PRO A 393 -23.34 -30.69 16.93
C PRO A 393 -24.05 -29.54 16.17
N GLN A 394 -23.36 -28.44 15.94
CA GLN A 394 -23.95 -27.27 15.28
C GLN A 394 -24.28 -27.61 13.80
N GLY A 395 -25.49 -27.26 13.35
CA GLY A 395 -25.96 -27.49 11.97
C GLY A 395 -26.82 -28.73 11.79
N CYS A 396 -27.00 -29.56 12.82
CA CYS A 396 -27.88 -30.72 12.76
C CYS A 396 -29.37 -30.32 12.84
N THR A 397 -30.16 -30.69 11.82
CA THR A 397 -31.62 -30.52 11.79
C THR A 397 -32.34 -31.52 12.71
N PHE A 398 -31.68 -32.63 13.05
CA PHE A 398 -32.18 -33.69 13.93
C PHE A 398 -31.12 -34.09 14.95
N CYS A 399 -31.55 -34.48 16.16
CA CYS A 399 -30.65 -34.96 17.19
C CYS A 399 -30.06 -36.32 16.79
N PRO A 400 -28.73 -36.49 16.78
CA PRO A 400 -28.10 -37.77 16.41
C PRO A 400 -28.31 -38.88 17.45
N GLY A 401 -28.72 -38.53 18.68
CA GLY A 401 -28.97 -39.50 19.75
C GLY A 401 -30.37 -40.10 19.74
N CYS A 402 -31.42 -39.30 19.48
CA CYS A 402 -32.81 -39.75 19.59
C CYS A 402 -33.71 -39.42 18.38
N GLY A 403 -33.16 -38.82 17.32
CA GLY A 403 -33.88 -38.51 16.08
C GLY A 403 -34.88 -37.35 16.16
N GLN A 404 -35.05 -36.70 17.31
CA GLN A 404 -35.96 -35.56 17.46
C GLN A 404 -35.46 -34.33 16.69
N PRO A 405 -36.33 -33.57 16.00
CA PRO A 405 -35.94 -32.37 15.28
C PRO A 405 -35.41 -31.29 16.23
N VAL A 406 -34.32 -30.65 15.85
CA VAL A 406 -33.69 -29.58 16.62
C VAL A 406 -34.41 -28.29 16.27
N LEU A 407 -35.13 -27.72 17.23
CA LEU A 407 -35.80 -26.43 17.06
C LEU A 407 -34.74 -25.35 16.82
N GLN A 408 -34.67 -24.84 15.59
CA GLN A 408 -33.90 -23.64 15.29
C GLN A 408 -34.65 -22.43 15.86
N ASP A 409 -33.93 -21.56 16.57
CA ASP A 409 -34.49 -20.50 17.42
C ASP A 409 -35.44 -19.52 16.68
N ASN A 410 -35.40 -19.48 15.33
CA ASN A 410 -36.20 -18.57 14.49
C ASN A 410 -37.52 -19.14 13.94
N ASN A 411 -37.90 -20.37 14.33
CA ASN A 411 -39.13 -21.02 13.87
C ASN A 411 -40.14 -21.27 15.01
N ALA A 412 -39.98 -20.74 16.21
CA ALA A 412 -40.97 -20.89 17.28
C ALA A 412 -41.82 -19.62 17.45
N CYS A 413 -43.13 -19.78 17.62
CA CYS A 413 -44.02 -18.66 17.90
C CYS A 413 -43.71 -18.07 19.28
N SER A 414 -43.35 -16.78 19.33
CA SER A 414 -43.06 -16.04 20.57
C SER A 414 -44.21 -16.01 21.58
N ARG A 415 -45.46 -16.30 21.16
CA ARG A 415 -46.63 -16.30 22.05
C ARG A 415 -47.02 -17.69 22.57
N CYS A 416 -46.89 -18.74 21.77
CA CYS A 416 -47.40 -20.07 22.13
C CYS A 416 -46.42 -21.22 21.92
N GLY A 417 -45.19 -20.91 21.50
CA GLY A 417 -44.11 -21.89 21.32
C GLY A 417 -44.28 -22.85 20.15
N SER A 418 -45.38 -22.80 19.40
CA SER A 418 -45.57 -23.71 18.26
C SER A 418 -44.62 -23.37 17.11
N VAL A 419 -44.16 -24.40 16.42
CA VAL A 419 -43.30 -24.23 15.24
C VAL A 419 -44.08 -23.54 14.12
N ILE A 420 -43.56 -22.40 13.65
CA ILE A 420 -44.07 -21.63 12.53
C ILE A 420 -43.40 -22.14 11.25
N PRO A 421 -44.17 -22.59 10.23
CA PRO A 421 -43.63 -22.96 8.94
C PRO A 421 -42.85 -21.79 8.30
N PRO A 422 -41.76 -22.05 7.54
CA PRO A 422 -40.92 -20.99 6.97
C PRO A 422 -41.67 -19.97 6.09
N SER A 423 -42.77 -20.38 5.44
CA SER A 423 -43.60 -19.54 4.57
C SER A 423 -44.76 -18.82 5.26
N ALA A 424 -45.02 -19.10 6.55
CA ALA A 424 -46.16 -18.54 7.26
C ALA A 424 -45.85 -17.16 7.87
N LYS A 425 -46.64 -16.14 7.49
CA LYS A 425 -46.56 -14.77 8.06
C LYS A 425 -47.16 -14.67 9.47
N PHE A 426 -48.04 -15.61 9.82
CA PHE A 426 -48.73 -15.69 11.11
C PHE A 426 -48.66 -17.11 11.66
N CYS A 427 -48.63 -17.24 12.99
CA CYS A 427 -48.69 -18.52 13.68
C CYS A 427 -50.04 -19.21 13.39
N PRO A 428 -50.05 -20.42 12.80
CA PRO A 428 -51.29 -21.14 12.49
C PRO A 428 -52.07 -21.59 13.74
N ARG A 429 -51.43 -21.59 14.91
CA ARG A 429 -52.05 -22.02 16.18
C ARG A 429 -52.69 -20.89 16.98
N CYS A 430 -52.10 -19.69 16.97
CA CYS A 430 -52.55 -18.58 17.83
C CYS A 430 -52.67 -17.23 17.11
N GLY A 431 -52.45 -17.19 15.80
CA GLY A 431 -52.57 -15.98 14.98
C GLY A 431 -51.46 -14.94 15.18
N ASN A 432 -50.49 -15.16 16.08
CA ASN A 432 -49.45 -14.16 16.33
C ASN A 432 -48.56 -13.95 15.09
N LYS A 433 -48.25 -12.69 14.76
CA LYS A 433 -47.40 -12.35 13.63
C LYS A 433 -45.97 -12.83 13.87
N ARG A 434 -45.34 -13.37 12.83
CA ARG A 434 -43.92 -13.74 12.88
C ARG A 434 -43.08 -12.46 12.98
N GLY A 435 -42.27 -12.36 14.04
CA GLY A 435 -41.35 -11.25 14.29
C GLY A 435 -40.20 -11.21 13.31
#